data_AF-A0A7L0UX99-F1
#
_entry.id   AF-A0A7L0UX99-F1
#
_cell.length_a   1.000
_cell.length_b   1.000
_cell.length_c   1.000
_cell.angle_alpha   90.00
_cell.angle_beta   90.00
_cell.angle_gamma   90.00
#
_symmetry.space_group_name_H-M   'P 1'
#
loop_
_entity.id
_entity.type
_entity.pdbx_description
1 polymer ?
#
loop_
_entity_poly.entity_id
_entity_poly.type
_entity_poly.pdbx_seq_one_letter_code
_entity_poly.pdbx_strand_id
1 'polypeptide(L)'
;GYGELPTAVNITWSSINFKTILKWQPKPSGYFYTVEIHGRTSDVKRKCILTSETECDVTDVLRNVKETYTAHILSVMPAEMDNFEEPPFAVSEKFTPYSQTVIGKPEIKDYSQKGSKLNVVFKDPLTPYMFPNGSFLSIQDIFQHDLEYKLYYWKDQSSGKKDVTTRSHNFEVSVDSGKNYCFYVQGIIPSRRENRNGQESMVLCTSVGRSILDEYGTEVFIILAVIAVAVITLAIVLPVVLCKRKKAKQARAVREKELLNGV
;
A
#
# COMPACT_ATOMS: atom_id res chain seq x y z
N GLY A 1 25.87 -44.18 8.08
CA GLY A 1 26.29 -44.21 6.67
C GLY A 1 25.28 -43.43 5.88
N TYR A 2 25.71 -42.38 5.20
CA TYR A 2 24.82 -41.38 4.59
C TYR A 2 23.98 -41.90 3.41
N GLY A 3 24.27 -43.09 2.88
CA GLY A 3 23.61 -43.70 1.71
C GLY A 3 22.10 -43.98 1.83
N GLU A 4 21.47 -43.74 2.99
CA GLU A 4 20.03 -43.94 3.20
C GLU A 4 19.25 -42.65 3.48
N LEU A 5 19.89 -41.47 3.56
CA LEU A 5 19.17 -40.24 3.86
C LEU A 5 18.43 -39.70 2.63
N PRO A 6 17.13 -39.37 2.76
CA PRO A 6 16.36 -38.83 1.66
C PRO A 6 16.81 -37.40 1.32
N THR A 7 17.06 -37.15 0.03
CA THR A 7 17.41 -35.82 -0.46
C THR A 7 16.20 -34.90 -0.51
N ALA A 8 16.45 -33.59 -0.39
CA ALA A 8 15.41 -32.59 -0.59
C ALA A 8 14.86 -32.63 -2.03
N VAL A 9 13.60 -32.25 -2.19
CA VAL A 9 12.89 -32.12 -3.47
C VAL A 9 12.07 -30.83 -3.48
N ASN A 10 11.59 -30.43 -4.65
CA ASN A 10 10.79 -29.21 -4.84
C ASN A 10 11.49 -27.96 -4.27
N ILE A 11 12.80 -27.85 -4.48
CA ILE A 11 13.58 -26.71 -3.99
C ILE A 11 13.19 -25.47 -4.79
N THR A 12 12.70 -24.45 -4.09
CA THR A 12 12.19 -23.21 -4.69
C THR A 12 12.79 -21.98 -4.04
N TRP A 13 13.06 -20.98 -4.86
CA TRP A 13 13.51 -19.66 -4.44
C TRP A 13 12.30 -18.72 -4.32
N SER A 14 12.07 -18.18 -3.13
CA SER A 14 11.07 -17.13 -2.90
C SER A 14 11.80 -15.82 -2.62
N SER A 15 11.77 -14.88 -3.57
CA SER A 15 12.51 -13.62 -3.45
C SER A 15 11.68 -12.39 -3.78
N ILE A 16 11.61 -11.44 -2.83
CA ILE A 16 10.95 -10.14 -2.97
C ILE A 16 11.84 -9.04 -2.38
N ASN A 17 12.09 -7.97 -3.14
CA ASN A 17 13.02 -6.90 -2.74
C ASN A 17 14.35 -7.43 -2.18
N PHE A 18 14.89 -8.50 -2.79
CA PHE A 18 16.12 -9.19 -2.35
C PHE A 18 16.05 -9.89 -0.98
N LYS A 19 14.89 -9.89 -0.32
CA LYS A 19 14.60 -10.84 0.75
C LYS A 19 14.34 -12.21 0.12
N THR A 20 15.22 -13.18 0.36
CA THR A 20 15.26 -14.45 -0.36
C THR A 20 15.24 -15.62 0.63
N ILE A 21 14.20 -16.43 0.51
CA ILE A 21 13.96 -17.62 1.33
C ILE A 21 13.94 -18.82 0.40
N LEU A 22 14.75 -19.82 0.71
CA LEU A 22 14.69 -21.14 0.08
C LEU A 22 13.63 -21.99 0.77
N LYS A 23 12.88 -22.77 0.00
CA LYS A 23 11.90 -23.73 0.51
C LYS A 23 12.07 -25.05 -0.19
N TRP A 24 11.87 -26.15 0.53
CA TRP A 24 11.99 -27.50 -0.01
C TRP A 24 11.08 -28.46 0.76
N GLN A 25 11.12 -29.74 0.38
CA GLN A 25 10.44 -30.85 1.03
C GLN A 25 11.37 -32.07 1.02
N PRO A 26 11.09 -33.15 1.78
CA PRO A 26 10.09 -33.27 2.85
C PRO A 26 10.57 -32.66 4.17
N LYS A 27 9.69 -32.66 5.19
CA LYS A 27 10.10 -32.36 6.56
C LYS A 27 10.96 -33.51 7.10
N PRO A 28 12.14 -33.23 7.66
CA PRO A 28 13.04 -34.29 8.06
C PRO A 28 12.54 -35.02 9.30
N SER A 29 12.77 -36.33 9.37
CA SER A 29 12.41 -37.19 10.50
C SER A 29 13.59 -38.11 10.82
N GLY A 30 14.24 -37.85 11.95
CA GLY A 30 15.45 -38.58 12.34
C GLY A 30 16.72 -38.13 11.62
N TYR A 31 16.69 -37.06 10.82
CA TYR A 31 17.85 -36.41 10.20
C TYR A 31 17.65 -34.88 10.15
N PHE A 32 18.60 -34.13 9.61
CA PHE A 32 18.54 -32.67 9.50
C PHE A 32 19.00 -32.19 8.13
N TYR A 33 18.74 -30.93 7.81
CA TYR A 33 19.27 -30.26 6.62
C TYR A 33 20.39 -29.28 6.97
N THR A 34 21.31 -29.09 6.04
CA THR A 34 22.24 -27.94 6.02
C THR A 34 22.25 -27.36 4.62
N VAL A 35 22.14 -26.03 4.51
CA VAL A 35 22.10 -25.34 3.22
C VAL A 35 23.48 -24.81 2.88
N GLU A 36 23.96 -25.09 1.68
CA GLU A 36 25.14 -24.47 1.10
C GLU A 36 24.76 -23.62 -0.10
N ILE A 37 25.18 -22.37 -0.11
CA ILE A 37 24.99 -21.45 -1.22
C ILE A 37 26.30 -21.37 -2.01
N HIS A 38 26.20 -21.77 -3.27
CA HIS A 38 27.30 -21.77 -4.23
C HIS A 38 27.12 -20.61 -5.19
N GLY A 39 28.09 -19.69 -5.20
CA GLY A 39 28.19 -18.63 -6.20
C GLY A 39 29.17 -19.03 -7.31
N ARG A 40 29.10 -18.35 -8.46
CA ARG A 40 30.09 -18.51 -9.55
C ARG A 40 31.48 -17.97 -9.16
N THR A 41 31.52 -16.92 -8.36
CA THR A 41 32.73 -16.20 -7.93
C THR A 41 32.80 -16.03 -6.42
N SER A 42 31.67 -16.15 -5.72
CA SER A 42 31.61 -16.10 -4.25
C SER A 42 32.01 -17.42 -3.63
N ASP A 43 32.70 -17.37 -2.48
CA ASP A 43 32.96 -18.55 -1.66
C ASP A 43 31.65 -19.25 -1.25
N VAL A 44 31.71 -20.57 -1.10
CA VAL A 44 30.58 -21.35 -0.57
C VAL A 44 30.23 -20.88 0.84
N LYS A 45 28.95 -20.57 1.07
CA LYS A 45 28.45 -20.16 2.40
C LYS A 45 27.44 -21.17 2.92
N ARG A 46 27.65 -21.62 4.17
CA ARG A 46 26.69 -22.47 4.89
C ARG A 46 25.64 -21.65 5.63
N LYS A 47 24.39 -22.09 5.57
CA LYS A 47 23.22 -21.50 6.23
C LYS A 47 22.33 -22.60 6.80
N CYS A 48 21.54 -22.25 7.81
CA CYS A 48 20.56 -23.14 8.44
C CYS A 48 21.15 -24.53 8.75
N ILE A 49 22.24 -24.53 9.50
CA ILE A 49 23.02 -25.74 9.82
C ILE A 49 22.21 -26.61 10.78
N LEU A 50 22.13 -27.91 10.48
CA LEU A 50 21.38 -28.90 11.26
C LEU A 50 19.93 -28.47 11.54
N THR A 51 19.25 -27.92 10.53
CA THR A 51 17.85 -27.46 10.66
C THR A 51 16.86 -28.60 10.46
N SER A 52 15.79 -28.61 11.27
CA SER A 52 14.60 -29.45 11.06
C SER A 52 13.51 -28.73 10.25
N GLU A 53 13.74 -27.47 9.92
CA GLU A 53 12.84 -26.68 9.07
C GLU A 53 13.08 -26.97 7.59
N THR A 54 12.05 -26.72 6.80
CA THR A 54 12.09 -26.88 5.33
C THR A 54 12.11 -25.54 4.61
N GLU A 55 12.55 -24.51 5.30
CA GLU A 55 12.83 -23.20 4.74
C GLU A 55 14.10 -22.60 5.35
N CYS A 56 14.78 -21.75 4.59
CA CYS A 56 15.99 -21.07 5.03
C CYS A 56 16.11 -19.69 4.43
N ASP A 57 16.29 -18.70 5.30
CA ASP A 57 16.62 -17.33 4.93
C ASP A 57 18.09 -17.22 4.56
N VAL A 58 18.34 -16.91 3.30
CA VAL A 58 19.69 -16.85 2.71
C VAL A 58 20.02 -15.46 2.16
N THR A 59 19.23 -14.45 2.52
CA THR A 59 19.41 -13.07 2.06
C THR A 59 20.82 -12.51 2.26
N ASP A 60 21.42 -12.78 3.42
CA ASP A 60 22.70 -12.22 3.84
C ASP A 60 23.89 -12.74 3.04
N VAL A 61 23.76 -13.93 2.43
CA VAL A 61 24.80 -14.55 1.59
C VAL A 61 24.63 -14.27 0.10
N LEU A 62 23.54 -13.60 -0.31
CA LEU A 62 23.26 -13.23 -1.71
C LEU A 62 23.53 -11.75 -2.01
N ARG A 63 24.46 -11.12 -1.29
CA ARG A 63 24.74 -9.67 -1.41
C ARG A 63 25.20 -9.26 -2.81
N ASN A 64 25.90 -10.12 -3.54
CA ASN A 64 26.24 -9.86 -4.92
C ASN A 64 25.03 -10.17 -5.81
N VAL A 65 24.11 -9.21 -5.91
CA VAL A 65 22.82 -9.40 -6.58
C VAL A 65 22.93 -9.76 -8.06
N LYS A 66 24.05 -9.43 -8.73
CA LYS A 66 24.28 -9.72 -10.16
C LYS A 66 24.82 -11.14 -10.40
N GLU A 67 25.22 -11.84 -9.34
CA GLU A 67 25.75 -13.18 -9.44
C GLU A 67 24.63 -14.22 -9.56
N THR A 68 24.96 -15.37 -10.15
CA THR A 68 24.06 -16.52 -10.23
C THR A 68 24.46 -17.53 -9.17
N TYR A 69 23.49 -17.97 -8.40
CA TYR A 69 23.67 -18.89 -7.28
C TYR A 69 22.93 -20.21 -7.52
N THR A 70 23.43 -21.26 -6.90
CA THR A 70 22.72 -22.53 -6.67
C THR A 70 22.76 -22.85 -5.19
N ALA A 71 21.70 -23.49 -4.69
CA ALA A 71 21.63 -23.96 -3.32
C ALA A 71 21.74 -25.48 -3.30
N HIS A 72 22.63 -25.99 -2.46
CA HIS A 72 22.77 -27.41 -2.17
C HIS A 72 22.12 -27.64 -0.80
N ILE A 73 21.14 -28.53 -0.74
CA ILE A 73 20.45 -28.89 0.49
C ILE A 73 20.96 -30.26 0.92
N LEU A 74 21.92 -30.26 1.84
CA LEU A 74 22.60 -31.46 2.35
C LEU A 74 21.73 -32.11 3.42
N SER A 75 21.55 -33.42 3.34
CA SER A 75 20.86 -34.21 4.36
C SER A 75 21.90 -34.83 5.28
N VAL A 76 21.85 -34.49 6.56
CA VAL A 76 22.92 -34.76 7.53
C VAL A 76 22.39 -35.37 8.83
N MET A 77 23.26 -36.12 9.50
CA MET A 77 23.02 -36.68 10.84
C MET A 77 23.93 -35.98 11.85
N PRO A 78 23.48 -35.71 13.10
CA PRO A 78 24.29 -34.98 14.08
C PRO A 78 25.61 -35.68 14.45
N ALA A 79 25.65 -37.01 14.38
CA ALA A 79 26.76 -37.85 14.85
C ALA A 79 27.78 -38.21 13.76
N GLU A 80 27.57 -37.83 12.49
CA GLU A 80 28.42 -38.26 11.35
C GLU A 80 29.24 -37.10 10.74
N MET A 81 29.41 -35.97 11.44
CA MET A 81 30.21 -34.84 10.92
C MET A 81 31.73 -35.13 10.80
N ASP A 82 32.21 -36.22 11.43
CA ASP A 82 33.60 -36.71 11.32
C ASP A 82 33.80 -37.76 10.20
N ASN A 83 32.75 -38.10 9.43
CA ASN A 83 32.90 -38.95 8.26
C ASN A 83 33.38 -38.14 7.05
N PHE A 84 34.41 -38.64 6.36
CA PHE A 84 34.93 -38.08 5.11
C PHE A 84 34.00 -38.24 3.89
N GLU A 85 32.82 -38.86 4.08
CA GLU A 85 31.84 -39.10 3.03
C GLU A 85 30.95 -37.87 2.84
N GLU A 86 30.81 -37.40 1.60
CA GLU A 86 29.99 -36.24 1.29
C GLU A 86 28.49 -36.57 1.52
N PRO A 87 27.77 -35.78 2.34
CA PRO A 87 26.36 -36.05 2.61
C PRO A 87 25.51 -35.93 1.34
N PRO A 88 24.45 -36.74 1.16
CA PRO A 88 23.58 -36.65 0.00
C PRO A 88 22.88 -35.29 -0.02
N PHE A 89 22.88 -34.67 -1.20
CA PHE A 89 22.30 -33.35 -1.40
C PHE A 89 21.46 -33.29 -2.66
N ALA A 90 20.52 -32.34 -2.66
CA ALA A 90 19.82 -31.92 -3.86
C ALA A 90 20.17 -30.47 -4.20
N VAL A 91 20.17 -30.16 -5.49
CA VAL A 91 20.57 -28.86 -6.02
C VAL A 91 19.34 -28.10 -6.50
N SER A 92 19.25 -26.81 -6.15
CA SER A 92 18.20 -25.93 -6.66
C SER A 92 18.44 -25.56 -8.12
N GLU A 93 17.38 -25.07 -8.77
CA GLU A 93 17.53 -24.27 -9.98
C GLU A 93 18.42 -23.04 -9.72
N LYS A 94 19.01 -22.51 -10.80
CA LYS A 94 19.84 -21.31 -10.75
C LYS A 94 19.00 -20.09 -10.38
N PHE A 95 19.57 -19.23 -9.54
CA PHE A 95 18.95 -18.00 -9.10
C PHE A 95 19.90 -16.80 -9.20
N THR A 96 19.49 -15.79 -9.95
CA THR A 96 20.19 -14.50 -10.07
C THR A 96 19.29 -13.43 -9.46
N PRO A 97 19.61 -12.89 -8.26
CA PRO A 97 18.74 -11.95 -7.57
C PRO A 97 18.33 -10.74 -8.43
N TYR A 98 19.27 -10.16 -9.18
CA TYR A 98 19.05 -8.99 -10.02
C TYR A 98 18.06 -9.23 -11.16
N SER A 99 17.92 -10.45 -11.68
CA SER A 99 16.95 -10.72 -12.75
C SER A 99 15.67 -11.38 -12.25
N GLN A 100 15.72 -12.11 -11.12
CA GLN A 100 14.62 -12.95 -10.68
C GLN A 100 13.91 -12.48 -9.40
N THR A 101 14.48 -11.57 -8.59
CA THR A 101 13.72 -11.03 -7.43
C THR A 101 12.46 -10.31 -7.90
N VAL A 102 11.33 -10.58 -7.26
CA VAL A 102 10.11 -9.81 -7.48
C VAL A 102 10.27 -8.43 -6.87
N ILE A 103 9.81 -7.40 -7.61
CA ILE A 103 9.74 -6.03 -7.09
C ILE A 103 8.49 -5.92 -6.23
N GLY A 104 8.64 -5.56 -4.97
CA GLY A 104 7.53 -5.39 -4.03
C GLY A 104 6.68 -4.16 -4.34
N LYS A 105 5.55 -4.06 -3.67
CA LYS A 105 4.58 -2.96 -3.88
C LYS A 105 5.16 -1.60 -3.46
N PRO A 106 5.14 -0.58 -4.33
CA PRO A 106 5.46 0.79 -3.93
C PRO A 106 4.43 1.32 -2.93
N GLU A 107 4.85 2.21 -2.04
CA GLU A 107 3.95 2.81 -1.05
C GLU A 107 3.55 4.22 -1.47
N ILE A 108 2.27 4.44 -1.78
CA ILE A 108 1.76 5.78 -2.08
C ILE A 108 1.75 6.59 -0.77
N LYS A 109 2.46 7.72 -0.75
CA LYS A 109 2.56 8.59 0.43
C LYS A 109 1.55 9.70 0.43
N ASP A 110 1.35 10.30 -0.73
CA ASP A 110 0.45 11.41 -0.88
C ASP A 110 -0.12 11.44 -2.29
N TYR A 111 -1.32 11.97 -2.42
CA TYR A 111 -1.96 12.19 -3.70
C TYR A 111 -2.93 13.36 -3.59
N SER A 112 -2.99 14.17 -4.64
CA SER A 112 -3.94 15.28 -4.70
C SER A 112 -4.41 15.50 -6.12
N GLN A 113 -5.67 15.89 -6.25
CA GLN A 113 -6.23 16.32 -7.52
C GLN A 113 -6.67 17.78 -7.42
N LYS A 114 -6.05 18.63 -8.23
CA LYS A 114 -6.35 20.08 -8.28
C LYS A 114 -6.77 20.42 -9.71
N GLY A 115 -8.05 20.75 -9.88
CA GLY A 115 -8.64 20.98 -11.20
C GLY A 115 -8.46 19.76 -12.11
N SER A 116 -7.75 19.95 -13.21
CA SER A 116 -7.48 18.92 -14.22
C SER A 116 -6.14 18.20 -14.06
N LYS A 117 -5.51 18.27 -12.88
CA LYS A 117 -4.22 17.61 -12.60
C LYS A 117 -4.33 16.68 -11.40
N LEU A 118 -3.84 15.46 -11.55
CA LEU A 118 -3.66 14.47 -10.49
C LEU A 118 -2.16 14.31 -10.23
N ASN A 119 -1.76 14.56 -8.99
CA ASN A 119 -0.42 14.34 -8.48
C ASN A 119 -0.40 13.12 -7.57
N VAL A 120 0.55 12.22 -7.79
CA VAL A 120 0.76 11.02 -6.97
C VAL A 120 2.22 10.94 -6.57
N VAL A 121 2.50 10.86 -5.26
CA VAL A 121 3.85 10.74 -4.70
C VAL A 121 3.93 9.41 -3.96
N PHE A 122 5.00 8.66 -4.20
CA PHE A 122 5.20 7.33 -3.62
C PHE A 122 6.63 7.14 -3.13
N LYS A 123 6.88 6.08 -2.36
CA LYS A 123 8.21 5.66 -1.92
C LYS A 123 8.60 4.32 -2.50
N ASP A 124 9.90 4.16 -2.67
CA ASP A 124 10.52 2.92 -3.07
C ASP A 124 10.34 1.84 -1.98
N PRO A 125 10.06 0.60 -2.39
CA PRO A 125 10.27 -0.55 -1.53
C PRO A 125 11.72 -0.64 -1.03
N LEU A 126 11.88 -0.94 0.26
CA LEU A 126 13.18 -1.15 0.89
C LEU A 126 13.66 -2.59 0.70
N THR A 127 14.98 -2.75 0.75
CA THR A 127 15.69 -4.03 0.68
C THR A 127 16.35 -4.31 2.04
N PRO A 128 16.69 -5.58 2.33
CA PRO A 128 17.38 -5.94 3.57
C PRO A 128 18.87 -5.54 3.59
N TYR A 129 19.41 -4.97 2.51
CA TYR A 129 20.79 -4.51 2.45
C TYR A 129 20.90 -3.09 3.01
N MET A 130 22.03 -2.77 3.64
CA MET A 130 22.24 -1.50 4.32
C MET A 130 23.44 -0.76 3.74
N PHE A 131 23.31 0.55 3.63
CA PHE A 131 24.43 1.46 3.41
C PHE A 131 25.36 1.49 4.64
N PRO A 132 26.61 1.96 4.49
CA PRO A 132 27.55 2.10 5.61
C PRO A 132 27.05 3.00 6.75
N ASN A 133 26.13 3.93 6.45
CA ASN A 133 25.50 4.83 7.43
C ASN A 133 24.37 4.16 8.25
N GLY A 134 24.04 2.89 7.99
CA GLY A 134 22.98 2.15 8.68
C GLY A 134 21.57 2.31 8.09
N SER A 135 21.37 3.05 7.00
CA SER A 135 20.07 3.10 6.32
C SER A 135 19.90 1.94 5.35
N PHE A 136 18.67 1.42 5.20
CA PHE A 136 18.36 0.39 4.21
C PHE A 136 18.45 0.94 2.78
N LEU A 137 19.04 0.15 1.89
CA LEU A 137 19.03 0.36 0.45
C LEU A 137 17.59 0.19 -0.06
N SER A 138 17.14 1.08 -0.92
CA SER A 138 15.92 0.91 -1.70
C SER A 138 16.17 0.02 -2.91
N ILE A 139 15.10 -0.46 -3.55
CA ILE A 139 15.22 -1.13 -4.85
C ILE A 139 15.78 -0.19 -5.93
N GLN A 140 15.51 1.11 -5.84
CA GLN A 140 15.99 2.12 -6.77
C GLN A 140 17.51 2.30 -6.69
N ASP A 141 18.09 2.17 -5.48
CA ASP A 141 19.55 2.23 -5.30
C ASP A 141 20.29 1.07 -6.00
N ILE A 142 19.62 -0.09 -6.11
CA ILE A 142 20.19 -1.30 -6.70
C ILE A 142 19.96 -1.35 -8.22
N PHE A 143 18.74 -1.11 -8.68
CA PHE A 143 18.38 -1.18 -10.10
C PHE A 143 18.71 0.10 -10.88
N GLN A 144 18.77 1.24 -10.20
CA GLN A 144 19.13 2.52 -10.80
C GLN A 144 18.28 2.80 -12.06
N HIS A 145 18.92 2.98 -13.22
CA HIS A 145 18.23 3.31 -14.47
C HIS A 145 17.43 2.16 -15.08
N ASP A 146 17.56 0.94 -14.57
CA ASP A 146 16.80 -0.22 -15.03
C ASP A 146 15.38 -0.28 -14.45
N LEU A 147 15.14 0.42 -13.33
CA LEU A 147 13.83 0.50 -12.69
C LEU A 147 13.07 1.74 -13.17
N GLU A 148 11.82 1.53 -13.57
CA GLU A 148 10.85 2.57 -13.84
C GLU A 148 9.59 2.31 -13.02
N TYR A 149 8.76 3.33 -12.82
CA TYR A 149 7.48 3.20 -12.17
C TYR A 149 6.37 3.51 -13.14
N LYS A 150 5.29 2.72 -13.07
CA LYS A 150 4.12 2.86 -13.90
C LYS A 150 2.90 3.17 -13.05
N LEU A 151 2.24 4.28 -13.34
CA LEU A 151 0.96 4.66 -12.75
C LEU A 151 -0.15 4.16 -13.67
N TYR A 152 -1.04 3.33 -13.15
CA TYR A 152 -2.30 3.00 -13.78
C TYR A 152 -3.41 3.82 -13.14
N TYR A 153 -4.21 4.50 -13.94
CA TYR A 153 -5.28 5.36 -13.46
C TYR A 153 -6.50 5.31 -14.36
N TRP A 154 -7.69 5.43 -13.77
CA TRP A 154 -8.96 5.40 -14.48
C TRP A 154 -9.97 6.29 -13.78
N LYS A 155 -10.95 6.76 -14.54
CA LYS A 155 -12.08 7.50 -13.98
C LYS A 155 -12.92 6.54 -13.13
N ASP A 156 -13.35 7.00 -11.96
CA ASP A 156 -14.24 6.23 -11.11
C ASP A 156 -15.47 5.79 -11.92
N GLN A 157 -15.90 4.53 -11.75
CA GLN A 157 -16.99 3.89 -12.49
C GLN A 157 -16.77 3.75 -14.03
N SER A 158 -15.53 3.89 -14.52
CA SER A 158 -15.17 3.61 -15.91
C SER A 158 -14.32 2.35 -16.06
N SER A 159 -14.43 1.66 -17.19
CA SER A 159 -13.57 0.51 -17.55
C SER A 159 -12.25 0.90 -18.21
N GLY A 160 -12.13 2.15 -18.72
CA GLY A 160 -10.96 2.61 -19.45
C GLY A 160 -9.79 2.95 -18.52
N LYS A 161 -8.80 2.04 -18.43
CA LYS A 161 -7.53 2.28 -17.76
C LYS A 161 -6.55 3.02 -18.68
N LYS A 162 -5.91 4.04 -18.14
CA LYS A 162 -4.78 4.75 -18.73
C LYS A 162 -3.52 4.46 -17.92
N ASP A 163 -2.37 4.62 -18.55
CA ASP A 163 -1.09 4.46 -17.88
C ASP A 163 -0.04 5.48 -18.32
N VAL A 164 0.89 5.76 -17.41
CA VAL A 164 2.07 6.58 -17.68
C VAL A 164 3.25 6.01 -16.89
N THR A 165 4.46 6.18 -17.43
CA THR A 165 5.70 5.74 -16.79
C THR A 165 6.54 6.93 -16.38
N THR A 166 7.27 6.81 -15.28
CA THR A 166 8.26 7.77 -14.81
C THR A 166 9.47 7.05 -14.22
N ARG A 167 10.59 7.76 -14.10
CA ARG A 167 11.76 7.35 -13.31
C ARG A 167 11.91 8.16 -12.02
N SER A 168 11.00 9.12 -11.77
CA SER A 168 10.93 9.89 -10.52
C SER A 168 9.98 9.23 -9.52
N HIS A 169 9.92 9.76 -8.30
CA HIS A 169 8.98 9.33 -7.24
C HIS A 169 7.65 10.07 -7.27
N ASN A 170 7.35 10.75 -8.38
CA ASN A 170 6.14 11.52 -8.56
C ASN A 170 5.54 11.33 -9.96
N PHE A 171 4.22 11.34 -10.01
CA PHE A 171 3.46 11.44 -11.25
C PHE A 171 2.64 12.71 -11.23
N GLU A 172 2.64 13.44 -12.35
CA GLU A 172 1.70 14.52 -12.63
C GLU A 172 0.98 14.18 -13.93
N VAL A 173 -0.31 13.84 -13.84
CA VAL A 173 -1.13 13.45 -15.00
C VAL A 173 -2.34 14.36 -15.18
N SER A 174 -2.70 14.58 -16.43
CA SER A 174 -3.91 15.34 -16.77
C SER A 174 -5.15 14.45 -16.64
N VAL A 175 -6.17 14.97 -15.95
CA VAL A 175 -7.43 14.30 -15.63
C VAL A 175 -8.61 15.24 -15.87
N ASP A 176 -9.82 14.70 -15.99
CA ASP A 176 -11.02 15.51 -16.18
C ASP A 176 -11.39 16.21 -14.86
N SER A 177 -11.60 17.52 -14.92
CA SER A 177 -12.00 18.32 -13.75
C SER A 177 -13.36 17.86 -13.22
N GLY A 178 -13.51 17.83 -11.89
CA GLY A 178 -14.76 17.45 -11.23
C GLY A 178 -15.13 15.96 -11.34
N LYS A 179 -14.18 15.10 -11.73
CA LYS A 179 -14.35 13.65 -11.75
C LYS A 179 -13.36 12.98 -10.79
N ASN A 180 -13.83 11.93 -10.12
CA ASN A 180 -13.00 11.08 -9.28
C ASN A 180 -12.18 10.12 -10.16
N TYR A 181 -10.97 9.82 -9.70
CA TYR A 181 -10.06 8.90 -10.36
C TYR A 181 -9.50 7.92 -9.35
N CYS A 182 -9.43 6.64 -9.74
CA CYS A 182 -8.74 5.61 -8.99
C CYS A 182 -7.43 5.24 -9.68
N PHE A 183 -6.44 4.87 -8.90
CA PHE A 183 -5.10 4.60 -9.40
C PHE A 183 -4.29 3.67 -8.50
N TYR A 184 -3.26 3.05 -9.07
CA TYR A 184 -2.20 2.33 -8.37
C TYR A 184 -0.87 2.49 -9.10
N VAL A 185 0.22 2.26 -8.38
CA VAL A 185 1.60 2.35 -8.89
C VAL A 185 2.23 0.95 -8.85
N GLN A 186 3.05 0.63 -9.83
CA GLN A 186 3.80 -0.62 -9.92
C GLN A 186 5.22 -0.33 -10.42
N GLY A 187 6.22 -0.99 -9.84
CA GLY A 187 7.60 -0.94 -10.36
C GLY A 187 7.75 -1.87 -11.57
N ILE A 188 8.49 -1.45 -12.59
CA ILE A 188 8.76 -2.22 -13.80
C ILE A 188 10.25 -2.20 -14.12
N ILE A 189 10.78 -3.33 -14.57
CA ILE A 189 12.14 -3.42 -15.12
C ILE A 189 12.02 -3.86 -16.58
N PRO A 190 11.96 -2.92 -17.54
CA PRO A 190 11.59 -3.23 -18.93
C PRO A 190 12.49 -4.26 -19.61
N SER A 191 13.76 -4.36 -19.19
CA SER A 191 14.75 -5.30 -19.72
C SER A 191 14.50 -6.76 -19.33
N ARG A 192 13.72 -7.02 -18.28
CA ARG A 192 13.42 -8.38 -17.81
C ARG A 192 12.36 -9.07 -18.68
N ARG A 193 12.53 -10.38 -18.85
CA ARG A 193 11.53 -11.27 -19.48
C ARG A 193 10.51 -11.77 -18.44
N GLU A 194 11.00 -12.31 -17.33
CA GLU A 194 10.21 -12.76 -16.18
C GLU A 194 10.28 -11.73 -15.06
N ASN A 195 9.28 -11.67 -14.19
CA ASN A 195 9.24 -10.70 -13.07
C ASN A 195 9.53 -9.25 -13.53
N ARG A 196 9.07 -8.93 -14.76
CA ARG A 196 9.18 -7.60 -15.37
C ARG A 196 8.36 -6.57 -14.61
N ASN A 197 7.14 -6.96 -14.21
CA ASN A 197 6.23 -6.12 -13.44
C ASN A 197 6.27 -6.57 -11.98
N GLY A 198 6.44 -5.61 -11.07
CA GLY A 198 6.40 -5.83 -9.63
C GLY A 198 4.99 -6.07 -9.10
N GLN A 199 4.84 -6.01 -7.78
CA GLN A 199 3.52 -6.02 -7.15
C GLN A 199 2.85 -4.64 -7.29
N GLU A 200 1.53 -4.66 -7.43
CA GLU A 200 0.71 -3.45 -7.46
C GLU A 200 0.61 -2.82 -6.07
N SER A 201 0.67 -1.49 -5.99
CA SER A 201 0.32 -0.77 -4.77
C SER A 201 -1.16 -0.95 -4.44
N MET A 202 -1.56 -0.46 -3.27
CA MET A 202 -2.98 -0.31 -2.98
C MET A 202 -3.64 0.62 -4.02
N VAL A 203 -4.87 0.29 -4.39
CA VAL A 203 -5.71 1.16 -5.21
C VAL A 203 -6.25 2.27 -4.33
N LEU A 204 -6.00 3.52 -4.71
CA LEU A 204 -6.52 4.71 -4.04
C LEU A 204 -7.39 5.49 -5.02
N CYS A 205 -8.38 6.22 -4.50
CA CYS A 205 -9.30 7.01 -5.30
C CYS A 205 -9.36 8.45 -4.79
N THR A 206 -9.42 9.41 -5.70
CA THR A 206 -9.65 10.81 -5.37
C THR A 206 -11.12 11.06 -5.02
N SER A 207 -11.35 12.12 -4.24
CA SER A 207 -12.69 12.60 -3.93
C SER A 207 -12.76 14.09 -4.27
N VAL A 208 -12.89 14.40 -5.56
CA VAL A 208 -13.10 15.76 -6.07
C VAL A 208 -14.59 16.00 -6.18
N GLY A 209 -15.24 16.33 -5.05
CA GLY A 209 -16.69 16.53 -5.09
C GLY A 209 -17.44 16.55 -3.77
N ARG A 210 -16.85 16.22 -2.62
CA ARG A 210 -17.45 16.60 -1.33
C ARG A 210 -17.17 18.07 -1.07
N SER A 211 -17.82 18.93 -1.83
CA SER A 211 -17.97 20.31 -1.41
C SER A 211 -18.66 20.31 -0.06
N ILE A 212 -18.35 21.29 0.78
CA ILE A 212 -18.99 21.48 2.09
C ILE A 212 -20.53 21.53 1.94
N LEU A 213 -21.04 21.87 0.75
CA LEU A 213 -22.47 21.87 0.40
C LEU A 213 -23.10 20.48 0.26
N ASP A 214 -22.30 19.44 0.03
CA ASP A 214 -22.77 18.05 -0.12
C ASP A 214 -22.81 17.30 1.23
N GLU A 215 -22.12 17.83 2.25
CA GLU A 215 -22.14 17.32 3.63
C GLU A 215 -23.38 17.83 4.41
N TYR A 216 -23.79 19.07 4.15
CA TYR A 216 -25.06 19.61 4.60
C TYR A 216 -26.08 19.40 3.47
N GLY A 217 -26.67 18.20 3.41
CA GLY A 217 -27.68 17.87 2.41
C GLY A 217 -28.77 18.94 2.28
N THR A 218 -29.49 18.95 1.16
CA THR A 218 -30.59 19.89 0.85
C THR A 218 -31.56 20.14 2.02
N GLU A 219 -31.69 19.18 2.95
CA GLU A 219 -32.40 19.30 4.22
C GLU A 219 -31.95 20.48 5.09
N VAL A 220 -30.65 20.78 5.18
CA VAL A 220 -30.12 21.88 6.01
C VAL A 220 -30.51 23.25 5.45
N PHE A 221 -30.54 23.38 4.13
CA PHE A 221 -31.02 24.59 3.45
C PHE A 221 -32.53 24.78 3.63
N ILE A 222 -33.30 23.69 3.62
CA ILE A 222 -34.74 23.73 3.92
C ILE A 222 -34.96 24.17 5.37
N ILE A 223 -34.21 23.63 6.33
CA ILE A 223 -34.30 24.01 7.75
C ILE A 223 -33.97 25.49 7.95
N LEU A 224 -32.89 25.99 7.34
CA LEU A 224 -32.51 27.41 7.41
C LEU A 224 -33.59 28.32 6.79
N ALA A 225 -34.19 27.92 5.67
CA ALA A 225 -35.27 28.67 5.03
C ALA A 225 -36.53 28.73 5.92
N VAL A 226 -36.92 27.60 6.53
CA VAL A 226 -38.07 27.53 7.45
C VAL A 226 -37.85 28.41 8.68
N ILE A 227 -36.64 28.38 9.27
CA ILE A 227 -36.30 29.22 10.41
C ILE A 227 -36.37 30.71 10.02
N ALA A 228 -35.84 31.09 8.86
CA ALA A 228 -35.89 32.47 8.39
C ALA A 228 -37.33 32.96 8.22
N VAL A 229 -38.21 32.15 7.62
CA VAL A 229 -39.64 32.47 7.47
C VAL A 229 -40.35 32.56 8.83
N ALA A 230 -40.04 31.67 9.78
CA ALA A 230 -40.60 31.71 11.12
C ALA A 230 -40.20 33.00 11.89
N VAL A 231 -38.95 33.42 11.76
CA VAL A 231 -38.46 34.67 12.38
C VAL A 231 -39.13 35.89 11.74
N ILE A 232 -39.25 35.94 10.42
CA ILE A 232 -39.90 37.05 9.70
C ILE A 232 -41.39 37.13 10.08
N THR A 233 -42.08 35.99 10.11
CA THR A 233 -43.49 35.95 10.49
C THR A 233 -43.71 36.38 11.94
N LEU A 234 -42.87 35.92 12.88
CA LEU A 234 -42.91 36.41 14.28
C LEU A 234 -42.64 37.91 14.37
N ALA A 235 -41.65 38.42 13.62
CA ALA A 235 -41.31 39.83 13.60
C ALA A 235 -42.45 40.72 13.06
N ILE A 236 -43.32 40.20 12.18
CA ILE A 236 -44.48 40.94 11.66
C ILE A 236 -45.70 40.77 12.59
N VAL A 237 -45.97 39.56 13.07
CA VAL A 237 -47.17 39.25 13.86
C VAL A 237 -47.09 39.83 15.26
N LEU A 238 -45.93 39.78 15.93
CA LEU A 238 -45.76 40.28 17.29
C LEU A 238 -46.09 41.78 17.42
N PRO A 239 -45.55 42.68 16.57
CA PRO A 239 -45.94 44.10 16.59
C PRO A 239 -47.43 44.32 16.33
N VAL A 240 -48.03 43.58 15.38
CA VAL A 240 -49.46 43.72 15.05
C VAL A 240 -50.34 43.30 16.22
N VAL A 241 -50.03 42.18 16.87
CA VAL A 241 -50.77 41.69 18.05
C VAL A 241 -50.59 42.62 19.24
N LEU A 242 -49.38 43.12 19.49
CA LEU A 242 -49.12 44.09 20.56
C LEU A 242 -49.84 45.42 20.31
N CYS A 243 -49.86 45.91 19.07
CA CYS A 243 -50.60 47.10 18.67
C CYS A 243 -52.12 46.90 18.84
N LYS A 244 -52.68 45.77 18.43
CA LYS A 244 -54.11 45.47 18.65
C LYS A 244 -54.46 45.33 20.13
N ARG A 245 -53.62 44.67 20.94
CA ARG A 245 -53.80 44.59 22.40
C ARG A 245 -53.71 45.96 23.07
N LYS A 246 -52.78 46.83 22.66
CA LYS A 246 -52.67 48.20 23.18
C LYS A 246 -53.92 49.02 22.85
N LYS A 247 -54.41 48.96 21.61
CA LYS A 247 -55.67 49.61 21.20
C LYS A 247 -56.89 49.07 21.96
N ALA A 248 -57.00 47.76 22.15
CA ALA A 248 -58.09 47.14 22.91
C ALA A 248 -58.04 47.51 24.41
N LYS A 249 -56.84 47.61 24.99
CA LYS A 249 -56.64 48.05 26.39
C LYS A 249 -56.99 49.53 26.58
N GLN A 250 -56.64 50.39 25.60
CA GLN A 250 -57.06 51.79 25.58
C GLN A 250 -58.58 51.93 25.43
N ALA A 251 -59.21 51.17 24.55
CA ALA A 251 -60.67 51.18 24.38
C ALA A 251 -61.42 50.70 25.64
N ARG A 252 -60.92 49.67 26.35
CA ARG A 252 -61.48 49.26 27.63
C ARG A 252 -61.31 50.31 28.72
N ALA A 253 -60.14 50.94 28.83
CA ALA A 253 -59.88 51.99 29.82
C ALA A 253 -60.73 53.27 29.59
N VAL A 254 -61.07 53.59 28.34
CA VAL A 254 -62.02 54.68 28.03
C VAL A 254 -63.43 54.30 28.46
N ARG A 255 -63.87 53.07 28.16
CA ARG A 255 -65.20 52.58 28.53
C ARG A 255 -65.40 52.45 30.05
N GLU A 256 -64.35 52.10 30.78
CA GLU A 256 -64.34 52.01 32.24
C GLU A 256 -64.37 53.41 32.90
N LYS A 257 -63.74 54.42 32.27
CA LYS A 257 -63.86 55.83 32.68
C LYS A 257 -65.23 56.45 32.39
N GLU A 258 -65.88 56.06 31.29
CA GLU A 258 -67.27 56.48 30.99
C GLU A 258 -68.27 55.89 31.99
N LEU A 259 -68.05 54.65 32.44
CA LEU A 259 -68.89 54.01 33.48
C LEU A 259 -68.70 54.61 34.88
N LEU A 260 -67.52 55.15 35.20
CA LEU A 260 -67.22 55.79 36.50
C LEU A 260 -67.66 57.27 36.58
N ASN A 261 -67.84 57.93 35.44
CA ASN A 261 -68.35 59.32 35.36
C ASN A 261 -69.88 59.40 35.13
N GLY A 262 -70.57 58.25 35.18
CA GLY A 262 -72.01 58.12 34.95
C GLY A 262 -72.85 57.88 36.20
N VAL A 263 -72.36 58.26 37.39
CA VAL A 263 -73.12 58.31 38.66
C VAL A 263 -72.92 59.68 39.30
#